data_AF-A0A386RFU0-F1
#
_entry.id   AF-A0A386RFU0-F1
#
_cell.length_a   1.000
_cell.length_b   1.000
_cell.length_c   1.000
_cell.angle_alpha   90.00
_cell.angle_beta   90.00
_cell.angle_gamma   90.00
#
_symmetry.space_group_name_H-M   'P 1'
#
loop_
_entity.id
_entity.type
_entity.pdbx_description
1 polymer ?
#
loop_
_entity_poly.entity_id
_entity_poly.type
_entity_poly.pdbx_seq_one_letter_code
_entity_poly.pdbx_strand_id
1 'polypeptide(L)'
;MADLAILSNGLKYPSFNSSYFEKKAKVWQRKYARRRHLAKLLVLQDRNKRVLCPRSLESFTNWQKAQKSKAKYQAKAANQRRDYLHKLTTHLIKQYDVIAIEDLKTKNLQKNHHLAKSIANASWRMFRQMLEYKCEWYGKKLIAVDPKNTSRICSKCGYNSVAKPL
;
A
#
# COMPACT_ATOMS: atom_id res chain seq x y z
N MET A 1 -0.22 1.38 -15.13
CA MET A 1 -0.06 1.48 -13.66
C MET A 1 -0.52 2.88 -13.26
N ALA A 2 -1.13 3.04 -12.08
CA ALA A 2 -1.48 4.39 -11.61
C ALA A 2 -0.21 5.13 -11.20
N ASP A 3 -0.10 6.39 -11.60
CA ASP A 3 0.95 7.30 -11.14
C ASP A 3 0.66 7.72 -9.70
N LEU A 4 1.71 7.91 -8.91
CA LEU A 4 1.60 8.37 -7.53
C LEU A 4 1.25 9.85 -7.47
N ALA A 5 1.94 10.66 -8.27
CA ALA A 5 1.75 12.11 -8.35
C ALA A 5 2.00 12.57 -9.79
N ILE A 6 1.20 13.55 -10.23
CA ILE A 6 1.38 14.27 -11.49
C ILE A 6 1.49 15.74 -11.11
N LEU A 7 2.59 16.37 -11.51
CA LEU A 7 2.84 17.78 -11.24
C LEU A 7 2.15 18.67 -12.27
N SER A 8 2.00 19.96 -11.93
CA SER A 8 1.43 20.99 -12.81
C SER A 8 2.21 21.17 -14.12
N ASN A 9 3.51 20.88 -14.12
CA ASN A 9 4.36 20.89 -15.32
C ASN A 9 4.27 19.60 -16.16
N GLY A 10 3.39 18.67 -15.80
CA GLY A 10 3.20 17.41 -16.51
C GLY A 10 4.18 16.29 -16.14
N LEU A 11 5.14 16.53 -15.23
CA LEU A 11 6.01 15.47 -14.73
C LEU A 11 5.21 14.44 -13.94
N LYS A 12 5.46 13.16 -14.23
CA LYS A 12 4.77 12.03 -13.61
C LYS A 12 5.73 11.25 -12.73
N TYR A 13 5.31 11.00 -11.50
CA TYR A 13 6.00 10.11 -10.58
C TYR A 13 5.24 8.79 -10.50
N PRO A 14 5.84 7.67 -10.94
CA PRO A 14 5.16 6.38 -10.92
C PRO A 14 4.97 5.88 -9.49
N SER A 15 3.98 5.03 -9.27
CA SER A 15 3.86 4.31 -8.00
C SER A 15 5.02 3.33 -7.80
N PHE A 16 5.38 3.07 -6.54
CA PHE A 16 6.45 2.14 -6.19
C PHE A 16 6.16 0.73 -6.73
N ASN A 17 7.07 0.18 -7.53
CA ASN A 17 6.96 -1.17 -8.06
C ASN A 17 7.38 -2.22 -7.01
N SER A 18 6.42 -2.70 -6.23
CA SER A 18 6.57 -3.77 -5.24
C SER A 18 6.49 -5.19 -5.82
N SER A 19 6.44 -5.36 -7.15
CA SER A 19 6.03 -6.63 -7.79
C SER A 19 6.88 -7.83 -7.36
N TYR A 20 8.19 -7.68 -7.20
CA TYR A 20 9.08 -8.75 -6.77
C TYR A 20 8.75 -9.25 -5.36
N PHE A 21 8.72 -8.34 -4.38
CA PHE A 21 8.46 -8.68 -2.99
C PHE A 21 7.02 -9.14 -2.78
N GLU A 22 6.05 -8.60 -3.51
CA GLU A 22 4.67 -9.07 -3.52
C GLU A 22 4.53 -10.49 -4.06
N LYS A 23 5.20 -10.82 -5.18
CA LYS A 23 5.21 -12.18 -5.74
C LYS A 23 5.76 -13.16 -4.70
N LYS A 24 6.89 -12.84 -4.06
CA LYS A 24 7.47 -13.66 -2.98
C LYS A 24 6.52 -13.77 -1.78
N ALA A 25 5.92 -12.67 -1.33
CA ALA A 25 4.96 -12.66 -0.23
C ALA A 25 3.75 -13.55 -0.53
N LYS A 26 3.22 -13.52 -1.76
CA LYS A 26 2.09 -14.37 -2.19
C LYS A 26 2.45 -15.85 -2.18
N VAL A 27 3.66 -16.22 -2.64
CA VAL A 27 4.15 -17.60 -2.57
C VAL A 27 4.24 -18.08 -1.13
N TRP A 28 4.84 -17.28 -0.24
CA TRP A 28 4.96 -17.63 1.18
C TRP A 28 3.61 -17.62 1.90
N GLN A 29 2.67 -16.77 1.50
CA GLN A 29 1.30 -16.77 2.01
C GLN A 29 0.57 -18.08 1.67
N ARG A 30 0.71 -18.58 0.43
CA ARG A 30 0.16 -19.89 0.02
C ARG A 30 0.78 -21.04 0.84
N LYS A 31 2.10 -21.04 1.00
CA LYS A 31 2.81 -22.06 1.82
C LYS A 31 2.38 -22.01 3.29
N TYR A 32 2.27 -20.81 3.86
CA TYR A 32 1.80 -20.58 5.22
C TYR A 32 0.38 -21.12 5.41
N ALA A 33 -0.56 -20.76 4.53
CA ALA A 33 -1.95 -21.18 4.63
C ALA A 33 -2.08 -22.72 4.61
N ARG A 34 -1.41 -23.37 3.64
CA ARG A 34 -1.39 -24.84 3.52
C ARG A 34 -0.80 -25.51 4.77
N ARG A 35 0.39 -25.08 5.20
CA ARG A 35 1.09 -25.69 6.35
C ARG A 35 0.32 -25.48 7.66
N ARG A 36 -0.28 -24.30 7.87
CA ARG A 36 -1.11 -24.02 9.05
C ARG A 36 -2.38 -24.86 9.05
N HIS A 37 -3.02 -25.04 7.90
CA HIS A 37 -4.20 -25.89 7.78
C HIS A 37 -3.87 -27.35 8.13
N LEU A 38 -2.79 -27.90 7.56
CA LEU A 38 -2.34 -29.26 7.88
C LEU A 38 -1.99 -29.43 9.37
N ALA A 39 -1.26 -28.48 9.96
CA ALA A 39 -0.95 -28.52 11.38
C ALA A 39 -2.22 -28.52 12.25
N LYS A 40 -3.22 -27.69 11.91
CA LYS A 40 -4.51 -27.68 12.61
C LYS A 40 -5.24 -29.03 12.49
N LEU A 41 -5.26 -29.64 11.31
CA LEU A 41 -5.90 -30.94 11.11
C LEU A 41 -5.24 -32.04 11.97
N LEU A 42 -3.91 -32.05 12.05
CA LEU A 42 -3.18 -33.02 12.88
C LEU A 42 -3.46 -32.83 14.38
N VAL A 43 -3.50 -31.58 14.85
CA VAL A 43 -3.89 -31.27 16.24
C VAL A 43 -5.32 -31.72 16.53
N LEU A 44 -6.25 -31.51 15.59
CA LEU A 44 -7.64 -31.96 15.72
C LEU A 44 -7.74 -33.50 15.72
N GLN A 45 -6.95 -34.17 14.88
CA GLN A 45 -6.89 -35.63 14.82
C GLN A 45 -6.41 -36.23 16.14
N ASP A 46 -5.36 -35.66 16.76
CA ASP A 46 -4.85 -36.13 18.05
C ASP A 46 -5.89 -35.97 19.17
N ARG A 47 -6.63 -34.85 19.16
CA ARG A 47 -7.75 -34.63 20.09
C ARG A 47 -8.86 -35.66 19.89
N ASN A 48 -9.26 -35.91 18.64
CA ASN A 48 -10.30 -36.89 18.33
C ASN A 48 -9.90 -38.32 18.72
N LYS A 49 -8.61 -38.69 18.54
CA LYS A 49 -8.06 -39.99 18.91
C LYS A 49 -7.71 -40.13 20.39
N ARG A 50 -7.88 -39.06 21.20
CA ARG A 50 -7.53 -39.02 22.63
C ARG A 50 -6.10 -39.51 22.91
N VAL A 51 -5.15 -39.06 22.12
CA VAL A 51 -3.73 -39.40 22.30
C VAL A 51 -3.24 -38.86 23.65
N LEU A 52 -2.47 -39.66 24.40
CA LEU A 52 -1.96 -39.31 25.73
C LEU A 52 -1.20 -37.97 25.74
N CYS A 53 -0.38 -37.72 24.72
CA CYS A 53 0.35 -36.48 24.51
C CYS A 53 0.00 -35.90 23.12
N PRO A 54 -1.05 -35.07 23.00
CA PRO A 54 -1.44 -34.50 21.71
C PRO A 54 -0.44 -33.44 21.27
N ARG A 55 -0.11 -33.41 19.97
CA ARG A 55 0.79 -32.40 19.42
C ARG A 55 0.15 -31.01 19.55
N SER A 56 0.94 -30.00 19.91
CA SER A 56 0.50 -28.61 19.91
C SER A 56 0.87 -27.93 18.59
N LEU A 57 0.25 -26.78 18.26
CA LEU A 57 0.64 -26.01 17.08
C LEU A 57 2.11 -25.55 17.14
N GLU A 58 2.67 -25.42 18.34
CA GLU A 58 4.05 -24.97 18.56
C GLU A 58 5.07 -26.02 18.16
N SER A 59 4.71 -27.31 18.24
CA SER A 59 5.55 -28.43 17.82
C SER A 59 5.83 -28.44 16.31
N PHE A 60 5.04 -27.72 15.50
CA PHE A 60 5.16 -27.72 14.06
C PHE A 60 6.05 -26.58 13.53
N THR A 61 7.36 -26.82 13.46
CA THR A 61 8.35 -25.81 13.02
C THR A 61 8.14 -25.29 11.59
N ASN A 62 7.58 -26.11 10.69
CA ASN A 62 7.44 -25.79 9.27
C ASN A 62 6.45 -24.65 8.97
N TRP A 63 5.32 -24.57 9.69
CA TRP A 63 4.37 -23.47 9.48
C TRP A 63 4.86 -22.18 10.16
N GLN A 64 5.55 -22.29 11.30
CA GLN A 64 6.20 -21.16 11.97
C GLN A 64 7.28 -20.53 11.08
N LYS A 65 8.13 -21.35 10.45
CA LYS A 65 9.10 -20.89 9.43
C LYS A 65 8.40 -20.14 8.29
N ALA A 66 7.30 -20.70 7.77
CA ALA A 66 6.53 -20.05 6.71
C ALA A 66 5.87 -18.73 7.16
N GLN A 67 5.42 -18.64 8.42
CA GLN A 67 4.89 -17.41 9.02
C GLN A 67 5.97 -16.32 9.07
N LYS A 68 7.16 -16.65 9.59
CA LYS A 68 8.31 -15.72 9.63
C LYS A 68 8.71 -15.25 8.22
N SER A 69 8.80 -16.17 7.26
CA SER A 69 9.12 -15.82 5.86
C SER A 69 8.05 -14.92 5.22
N LYS A 70 6.76 -15.23 5.40
CA LYS A 70 5.65 -14.39 4.92
C LYS A 70 5.79 -12.97 5.48
N ALA A 71 5.94 -12.84 6.79
CA ALA A 71 6.08 -11.55 7.46
C ALA A 71 7.30 -10.77 6.95
N LYS A 72 8.45 -11.44 6.76
CA LYS A 72 9.69 -10.84 6.24
C LYS A 72 9.49 -10.17 4.88
N TYR A 73 8.85 -10.85 3.92
CA TYR A 73 8.63 -10.27 2.59
C TYR A 73 7.60 -9.14 2.59
N GLN A 74 6.55 -9.25 3.41
CA GLN A 74 5.57 -8.17 3.58
C GLN A 74 6.23 -6.92 4.19
N ALA A 75 7.06 -7.08 5.22
CA ALA A 75 7.82 -5.99 5.83
C ALA A 75 8.81 -5.35 4.85
N LYS A 76 9.52 -6.15 4.04
CA LYS A 76 10.42 -5.62 3.00
C LYS A 76 9.68 -4.75 1.98
N ALA A 77 8.53 -5.22 1.48
CA ALA A 77 7.72 -4.44 0.53
C ALA A 77 7.24 -3.12 1.15
N ALA A 78 6.78 -3.14 2.40
CA ALA A 78 6.35 -1.94 3.12
C ALA A 78 7.51 -0.96 3.35
N ASN A 79 8.68 -1.45 3.75
CA ASN A 79 9.86 -0.62 4.00
C ASN A 79 10.38 0.05 2.73
N GLN A 80 10.44 -0.67 1.60
CA GLN A 80 10.87 -0.06 0.33
C GLN A 80 9.87 0.97 -0.18
N ARG A 81 8.57 0.71 -0.03
CA ARG A 81 7.55 1.71 -0.34
C ARG A 81 7.73 2.97 0.51
N ARG A 82 7.96 2.79 1.81
CA ARG A 82 8.20 3.90 2.75
C ARG A 82 9.45 4.70 2.39
N ASP A 83 10.55 4.03 2.05
CA ASP A 83 11.78 4.66 1.57
C ASP A 83 11.55 5.48 0.28
N TYR A 84 10.86 4.89 -0.70
CA TYR A 84 10.48 5.58 -1.93
C TYR A 84 9.67 6.85 -1.67
N LEU A 85 8.63 6.77 -0.84
CA LEU A 85 7.80 7.92 -0.48
C LEU A 85 8.61 8.99 0.28
N HIS A 86 9.49 8.60 1.20
CA HIS A 86 10.33 9.56 1.91
C HIS A 86 11.26 10.30 0.94
N LYS A 87 11.93 9.60 0.02
CA LYS A 87 12.81 10.22 -0.97
C LYS A 87 12.05 11.20 -1.85
N LEU A 88 10.89 10.78 -2.36
CA LEU A 88 10.06 11.61 -3.22
C LEU A 88 9.54 12.86 -2.49
N THR A 89 8.98 12.70 -1.30
CA THR A 89 8.45 13.84 -0.52
C THR A 89 9.55 14.82 -0.12
N THR A 90 10.73 14.33 0.26
CA THR A 90 11.89 15.22 0.53
C THR A 90 12.32 15.96 -0.72
N HIS A 91 12.35 15.29 -1.88
CA HIS A 91 12.69 15.93 -3.15
C HIS A 91 11.70 17.06 -3.50
N LEU A 92 10.40 16.81 -3.39
CA LEU A 92 9.37 17.82 -3.66
C LEU A 92 9.49 19.04 -2.75
N ILE A 93 9.69 18.83 -1.45
CA ILE A 93 9.77 19.91 -0.46
C ILE A 93 11.02 20.77 -0.61
N LYS A 94 12.12 20.18 -1.08
CA LYS A 94 13.34 20.94 -1.40
C LYS A 94 13.18 21.78 -2.67
N GLN A 95 12.33 21.36 -3.60
CA GLN A 95 12.18 22.00 -4.90
C GLN A 95 11.06 23.07 -4.92
N TYR A 96 10.05 22.94 -4.06
CA TYR A 96 8.87 23.81 -4.07
C TYR A 96 8.57 24.37 -2.68
N ASP A 97 8.27 25.67 -2.61
CA ASP A 97 7.90 26.34 -1.35
C ASP A 97 6.44 26.13 -0.95
N VAL A 98 5.57 26.02 -1.96
CA VAL A 98 4.13 25.79 -1.80
C VAL A 98 3.76 24.56 -2.60
N ILE A 99 3.14 23.59 -1.93
CA ILE A 99 2.66 22.34 -2.54
C ILE A 99 1.16 22.29 -2.35
N ALA A 100 0.41 22.19 -3.45
CA ALA A 100 -1.03 21.93 -3.42
C ALA A 100 -1.30 20.48 -3.80
N ILE A 101 -2.08 19.75 -2.99
CA ILE A 101 -2.46 18.36 -3.23
C ILE A 101 -3.97 18.18 -3.18
N GLU A 102 -4.49 17.29 -4.00
CA GLU A 102 -5.90 16.90 -3.95
C GLU A 102 -6.20 16.09 -2.67
N ASP A 103 -7.27 16.45 -1.95
CA ASP A 103 -7.75 15.68 -0.82
C ASP A 103 -8.57 14.46 -1.27
N LEU A 104 -7.85 13.46 -1.81
CA LEU A 104 -8.45 12.22 -2.27
C LEU A 104 -8.97 11.39 -1.08
N LYS A 105 -10.28 11.15 -1.07
CA LYS A 105 -10.94 10.20 -0.14
C LYS A 105 -10.59 8.75 -0.50
N THR A 106 -9.36 8.33 -0.18
CA THR A 106 -8.78 7.02 -0.54
C THR A 106 -9.62 5.82 -0.13
N LYS A 107 -10.36 5.89 0.99
CA LYS A 107 -11.28 4.84 1.43
C LYS A 107 -12.38 4.55 0.41
N ASN A 108 -12.92 5.58 -0.25
CA ASN A 108 -13.97 5.41 -1.25
C ASN A 108 -13.40 4.80 -2.55
N LEU A 109 -12.20 5.20 -2.94
CA LEU A 109 -11.53 4.68 -4.14
C LEU A 109 -11.20 3.19 -4.00
N GLN A 110 -10.93 2.71 -2.79
CA GLN A 110 -10.67 1.29 -2.52
C GLN A 110 -11.91 0.39 -2.63
N LYS A 111 -13.13 0.95 -2.75
CA LYS A 111 -14.35 0.14 -2.94
C LYS A 111 -14.38 -0.55 -4.31
N ASN A 112 -13.71 0.01 -5.32
CA ASN A 112 -13.56 -0.65 -6.61
C ASN A 112 -12.47 -1.73 -6.50
N HIS A 113 -12.87 -3.01 -6.45
CA HIS A 113 -11.96 -4.15 -6.30
C HIS A 113 -10.90 -4.28 -7.40
N HIS A 114 -11.18 -3.79 -8.62
CA HIS A 114 -10.21 -3.80 -9.72
C HIS A 114 -9.05 -2.81 -9.48
N LEU A 115 -9.34 -1.68 -8.83
CA LEU A 115 -8.36 -0.61 -8.57
C LEU A 115 -7.79 -0.63 -7.15
N ALA A 116 -8.47 -1.28 -6.21
CA ALA A 116 -8.15 -1.28 -4.78
C ALA A 116 -6.68 -1.63 -4.50
N LYS A 117 -6.14 -2.63 -5.22
CA LYS A 117 -4.74 -3.02 -5.08
C LYS A 117 -3.78 -1.91 -5.51
N SER A 118 -4.02 -1.31 -6.67
CA SER A 118 -3.20 -0.24 -7.23
C SER A 118 -3.22 0.99 -6.32
N ILE A 119 -4.41 1.34 -5.79
CA ILE A 119 -4.61 2.46 -4.86
C ILE A 119 -3.91 2.19 -3.53
N ALA A 120 -4.03 0.98 -2.99
CA ALA A 120 -3.32 0.60 -1.76
C ALA A 120 -1.79 0.66 -1.94
N ASN A 121 -1.30 0.25 -3.11
CA ASN A 121 0.12 0.30 -3.44
C ASN A 121 0.65 1.72 -3.64
N ALA A 122 -0.16 2.65 -4.17
CA ALA A 122 0.20 4.06 -4.25
C ALA A 122 0.36 4.70 -2.86
N SER A 123 -0.40 4.24 -1.86
CA SER A 123 -0.26 4.69 -0.47
C SER A 123 -0.41 6.22 -0.30
N TRP A 124 -1.34 6.85 -1.02
CA TRP A 124 -1.58 8.31 -1.02
C TRP A 124 -1.78 8.92 0.36
N ARG A 125 -2.45 8.21 1.29
CA ARG A 125 -2.59 8.69 2.67
C ARG A 125 -1.23 8.86 3.36
N MET A 126 -0.33 7.90 3.19
CA MET A 126 1.01 7.96 3.75
C MET A 126 1.84 9.04 3.07
N PHE A 127 1.68 9.22 1.76
CA PHE A 127 2.32 10.30 1.01
C PHE A 127 1.88 11.69 1.51
N ARG A 128 0.57 11.91 1.70
CA ARG A 128 0.02 13.15 2.28
C ARG A 128 0.57 13.40 3.68
N GLN A 129 0.50 12.41 4.58
CA GLN A 129 1.04 12.54 5.94
C GLN A 129 2.52 12.91 5.92
N MET A 130 3.30 12.33 5.01
CA MET A 130 4.71 12.65 4.85
C MET A 130 4.97 14.07 4.36
N LEU A 131 4.11 14.59 3.48
CA LEU A 131 4.19 15.99 3.08
C LEU A 131 3.80 16.92 4.23
N GLU A 132 2.74 16.61 4.97
CA GLU A 132 2.25 17.42 6.10
C GLU A 132 3.38 17.69 7.11
N TYR A 133 3.96 16.64 7.70
CA TYR A 133 4.98 16.83 8.74
C TYR A 133 6.28 17.42 8.17
N LYS A 134 6.66 17.12 6.93
CA LYS A 134 7.89 17.68 6.35
C LYS A 134 7.72 19.13 5.92
N CYS A 135 6.55 19.52 5.41
CA CYS A 135 6.28 20.92 5.11
C CYS A 135 6.39 21.75 6.40
N GLU A 136 5.85 21.26 7.51
CA GLU A 136 6.02 21.86 8.83
C GLU A 136 7.51 21.98 9.23
N TRP A 137 8.29 20.89 9.10
CA TRP A 137 9.72 20.90 9.44
C TRP A 137 10.57 21.86 8.60
N TYR A 138 10.27 21.98 7.31
CA TYR A 138 11.04 22.81 6.38
C TYR A 138 10.45 24.22 6.21
N GLY A 139 9.43 24.59 6.99
CA GLY A 139 8.76 25.88 6.89
C GLY A 139 8.07 26.12 5.53
N LYS A 140 7.63 25.04 4.86
CA LYS A 140 6.93 25.08 3.57
C LYS A 140 5.41 25.01 3.77
N LYS A 141 4.65 25.46 2.77
CA LYS A 141 3.18 25.45 2.84
C LYS A 141 2.60 24.26 2.08
N LEU A 142 1.79 23.45 2.76
CA LEU A 142 0.97 22.42 2.14
C LEU A 142 -0.49 22.87 2.09
N ILE A 143 -1.12 22.79 0.93
CA ILE A 143 -2.53 23.15 0.72
C ILE A 143 -3.28 21.91 0.22
N ALA A 144 -4.28 21.46 0.98
CA ALA A 144 -5.19 20.42 0.53
C ALA A 144 -6.37 21.07 -0.21
N VAL A 145 -6.60 20.68 -1.46
CA VAL A 145 -7.70 21.19 -2.30
C VAL A 145 -8.78 20.13 -2.48
N ASP A 146 -10.04 20.56 -2.59
CA ASP A 146 -11.15 19.65 -2.91
C ASP A 146 -10.92 19.04 -4.31
N PRO A 147 -10.86 17.70 -4.46
CA PRO A 147 -10.70 17.04 -5.75
C PRO A 147 -11.91 17.17 -6.69
N LYS A 148 -13.01 17.81 -6.27
CA LYS A 148 -14.21 17.93 -7.09
C LYS A 148 -13.92 18.69 -8.38
N ASN A 149 -14.15 18.02 -9.52
CA ASN A 149 -13.98 18.55 -10.88
C ASN A 149 -12.56 18.98 -11.29
N THR A 150 -11.56 18.86 -10.43
CA THR A 150 -10.15 19.22 -10.75
C THR A 150 -9.59 18.39 -11.90
N SER A 151 -9.97 17.12 -11.97
CA SER A 151 -9.59 16.18 -13.05
C SER A 151 -10.51 16.24 -14.28
N ARG A 152 -11.58 17.04 -14.22
CA ARG A 152 -12.61 17.11 -15.26
C ARG A 152 -12.59 18.42 -16.02
N ILE A 153 -12.19 19.51 -15.36
CA ILE A 153 -12.05 20.85 -15.92
C ILE A 153 -10.64 21.00 -16.47
N CYS A 154 -10.54 21.30 -17.77
CA CYS A 154 -9.27 21.63 -18.38
C CYS A 154 -8.73 22.95 -17.81
N SER A 155 -7.52 22.95 -17.26
CA SER A 155 -6.88 24.17 -16.75
C SER A 155 -6.57 25.21 -17.83
N LYS A 156 -6.47 24.78 -19.10
CA LYS A 156 -6.18 25.66 -20.24
C LYS A 156 -7.43 26.33 -20.84
N CYS A 157 -8.56 25.63 -20.88
CA CYS A 157 -9.75 26.10 -21.60
C CYS A 157 -11.06 26.07 -20.80
N GLY A 158 -11.04 25.63 -19.53
CA GLY A 158 -12.23 25.58 -18.68
C GLY A 158 -13.26 24.51 -19.04
N TYR A 159 -13.05 23.75 -20.13
CA TYR A 159 -13.98 22.72 -20.57
C TYR A 159 -14.11 21.59 -19.54
N ASN A 160 -15.34 21.26 -19.17
CA ASN A 160 -15.66 20.20 -18.21
C ASN A 160 -16.03 18.92 -18.96
N SER A 161 -15.14 17.92 -18.91
CA SER A 161 -15.47 16.58 -19.37
C SER A 161 -16.59 15.98 -18.50
N VAL A 162 -17.71 15.65 -19.13
CA VAL A 162 -18.89 15.02 -18.50
C VAL A 162 -18.47 13.77 -17.69
N ALA A 163 -19.29 13.36 -16.74
CA ALA A 163 -18.90 12.38 -15.72
C ALA A 163 -18.41 11.10 -16.38
N LYS A 164 -17.14 10.73 -16.14
CA LYS A 164 -16.61 9.45 -16.58
C LYS A 164 -17.29 8.35 -15.75
N PRO A 165 -17.89 7.33 -16.38
CA PRO A 165 -18.41 6.19 -15.64
C PRO A 165 -17.27 5.52 -14.87
N LEU A 166 -17.56 5.10 -13.63
CA LEU A 166 -16.62 4.46 -12.70
C LEU A 166 -16.33 3.00 -13.08
#